data_AF-A0A0J1PMV1-F1
#
_entry.id   AF-A0A0J1PMV1-F1
#
_cell.length_a   1.000
_cell.length_b   1.000
_cell.length_c   1.000
_cell.angle_alpha   90.00
_cell.angle_beta   90.00
_cell.angle_gamma   90.00
#
_symmetry.space_group_name_H-M   'P 1'
#
loop_
_entity.id
_entity.type
_entity.pdbx_description
1 polymer ?
#
loop_
_entity_poly.entity_id
_entity_poly.type
_entity_poly.pdbx_seq_one_letter_code
_entity_poly.pdbx_strand_id
1 'polypeptide(L)'
;MPELLRELKWSPDGCIVESIPAGVYSDGELPVRAEEIAAELGIIKFGSGGVHVPAEPEPEPEPEPEPEPEPEPPKTKRGKTK
;
A
#
# COMPACT_ATOMS: atom_id res chain seq x y z
N MET A 1 15.67 -22.80 -2.55
CA MET A 1 14.41 -23.27 -3.18
C MET A 1 13.30 -22.36 -2.72
N PRO A 2 13.08 -21.24 -3.43
CA PRO A 2 11.89 -20.42 -3.26
C PRO A 2 10.61 -21.22 -3.55
N GLU A 3 9.59 -21.04 -2.72
CA GLU A 3 8.25 -21.56 -2.95
C GLU A 3 7.27 -20.40 -3.13
N LEU A 4 6.67 -20.26 -4.33
CA LEU A 4 5.56 -19.35 -4.57
C LEU A 4 4.28 -19.97 -4.01
N LEU A 5 3.67 -19.29 -3.04
CA LEU A 5 2.44 -19.69 -2.38
C LEU A 5 1.18 -19.35 -3.21
N ARG A 6 1.29 -18.43 -4.17
CA ARG A 6 0.22 -18.06 -5.11
C ARG A 6 0.80 -17.64 -6.46
N GLU A 7 -0.07 -17.51 -7.45
CA GLU A 7 0.30 -16.97 -8.77
C GLU A 7 0.90 -15.57 -8.61
N LEU A 8 2.13 -15.39 -9.09
CA LEU A 8 2.81 -14.10 -9.16
C LEU A 8 2.53 -13.46 -10.51
N LYS A 9 1.79 -12.36 -10.51
CA LYS A 9 1.66 -11.48 -11.68
C LYS A 9 2.75 -10.41 -11.58
N TRP A 10 3.70 -10.41 -12.49
CA TRP A 10 4.83 -9.49 -12.45
C TRP A 10 5.19 -8.98 -13.84
N SER A 11 5.99 -7.92 -13.90
CA SER A 11 6.46 -7.33 -15.15
C SER A 11 7.97 -7.12 -15.09
N PRO A 12 8.79 -7.76 -15.94
CA PRO A 12 10.23 -7.51 -15.99
C PRO A 12 10.55 -6.07 -16.41
N ASP A 13 9.95 -5.62 -17.51
CA ASP A 13 10.23 -4.30 -18.11
C ASP A 13 9.17 -3.24 -17.76
N GLY A 14 8.19 -3.58 -16.91
CA GLY A 14 7.01 -2.74 -16.66
C GLY A 14 6.06 -2.60 -17.86
N CYS A 15 6.37 -3.24 -19.00
CA CYS A 15 5.59 -3.16 -20.25
C CYS A 15 4.68 -4.38 -20.49
N ILE A 16 5.06 -5.55 -19.98
CA ILE A 16 4.35 -6.82 -20.18
C ILE A 16 4.10 -7.45 -18.82
N VAL A 17 2.86 -7.90 -18.56
CA VAL A 17 2.50 -8.62 -17.34
C VAL A 17 2.59 -10.13 -17.61
N GLU A 18 3.57 -10.78 -17.01
CA GLU A 18 3.74 -12.23 -16.99
C GLU A 18 3.08 -12.81 -15.72
N SER A 19 2.58 -14.05 -15.82
CA SER A 19 1.93 -14.75 -14.69
C SER A 19 2.67 -16.05 -14.42
N ILE A 20 3.31 -16.14 -13.25
CA ILE A 20 4.08 -17.30 -12.81
C ILE A 20 3.22 -18.11 -11.83
N PRO A 21 2.96 -19.41 -12.06
CA PRO A 21 2.10 -20.20 -11.20
C PRO A 21 2.70 -20.44 -9.80
N ALA A 22 1.86 -20.74 -8.82
CA ALA A 22 2.31 -21.17 -7.50
C ALA A 22 3.05 -22.51 -7.59
N GLY A 23 4.13 -22.68 -6.83
CA GLY A 23 4.96 -23.88 -6.86
C GLY A 23 6.33 -23.70 -6.25
N VAL A 24 7.08 -24.80 -6.16
CA VAL A 24 8.48 -24.80 -5.73
C VAL A 24 9.36 -24.59 -6.95
N TYR A 25 10.21 -23.57 -6.91
CA TYR A 25 11.14 -23.24 -7.99
C TYR A 25 12.57 -23.50 -7.56
N SER A 26 13.38 -23.95 -8.51
CA SER A 26 14.82 -24.10 -8.30
C SER A 26 15.50 -22.73 -8.22
N ASP A 27 16.68 -22.70 -7.61
CA ASP A 27 17.51 -21.49 -7.58
C ASP A 27 17.91 -21.12 -9.02
N GLY A 28 17.51 -19.94 -9.50
CA GLY A 28 17.72 -19.48 -10.89
C GLY A 28 16.62 -19.83 -11.89
N GLU A 29 15.56 -20.54 -11.51
CA GLU A 29 14.36 -20.74 -12.35
C GLU A 29 13.46 -19.50 -12.36
N LEU A 30 13.32 -18.86 -11.19
CA LEU A 30 12.66 -17.58 -11.06
C LEU A 30 13.67 -16.46 -11.36
N PRO A 31 13.28 -15.45 -12.16
CA PRO A 31 14.07 -14.24 -12.27
C PRO A 31 14.25 -13.59 -10.89
N VAL A 32 15.46 -13.14 -10.56
CA VAL A 32 15.75 -12.46 -9.27
C VAL A 32 14.76 -11.32 -9.01
N ARG A 33 14.39 -10.56 -10.04
CA ARG A 33 13.40 -9.49 -9.92
C ARG A 33 12.00 -9.99 -9.55
N ALA A 34 11.61 -11.16 -10.05
CA ALA A 34 10.34 -11.80 -9.71
C ALA A 34 10.35 -12.30 -8.25
N GLU A 35 11.47 -12.85 -7.78
CA GLU A 35 11.65 -13.23 -6.38
C GLU A 35 11.51 -12.04 -5.43
N GLU A 36 12.13 -10.91 -5.76
CA GLU A 36 12.05 -9.66 -4.98
C GLU A 36 10.60 -9.15 -4.90
N ILE A 37 9.89 -9.10 -6.04
CA ILE A 37 8.48 -8.69 -6.07
C ILE A 37 7.62 -9.68 -5.28
N ALA A 38 7.86 -10.98 -5.43
CA ALA A 38 7.13 -12.00 -4.70
C ALA A 38 7.39 -11.93 -3.19
N ALA A 39 8.59 -11.51 -2.78
CA ALA A 39 8.91 -11.23 -1.39
C ALA A 39 8.19 -9.97 -0.90
N GLU A 40 8.15 -8.91 -1.69
CA GLU A 40 7.40 -7.67 -1.39
C GLU A 40 5.90 -7.91 -1.22
N LEU A 41 5.34 -8.78 -2.06
CA LEU A 41 3.96 -9.20 -1.95
C LEU A 41 3.73 -10.22 -0.82
N GLY A 42 4.79 -10.75 -0.19
CA GLY A 42 4.69 -11.79 0.84
C GLY A 42 4.15 -13.11 0.31
N ILE A 43 4.36 -13.41 -0.97
CA ILE A 43 3.84 -14.60 -1.65
C ILE A 43 4.90 -15.66 -1.92
N ILE A 44 6.17 -15.38 -1.64
CA ILE A 44 7.29 -16.32 -1.73
C ILE A 44 7.76 -16.72 -0.34
N LYS A 45 8.07 -18.00 -0.17
CA LYS A 45 8.63 -18.54 1.06
C LYS A 45 10.03 -19.06 0.78
N PHE A 46 11.03 -18.38 1.33
CA PHE A 46 12.38 -18.92 1.45
C PHE A 46 12.46 -19.71 2.76
N GLY A 47 12.98 -20.93 2.74
CA GLY A 47 13.02 -21.87 3.88
C GLY A 47 13.75 -21.39 5.14
N SER A 48 14.13 -20.11 5.24
CA SER A 48 14.75 -19.50 6.41
C SER A 48 14.35 -18.02 6.55
N GLY A 49 13.23 -17.75 7.23
CA GLY A 49 13.03 -16.56 8.07
C GLY A 49 13.13 -15.16 7.45
N GLY A 50 12.94 -14.97 6.15
CA GLY A 50 12.92 -13.64 5.53
C GLY A 50 11.61 -12.89 5.83
N VAL A 51 11.61 -12.07 6.87
CA VAL A 51 10.56 -11.07 7.13
C VAL A 51 10.75 -9.95 6.11
N HIS A 52 10.16 -10.09 4.93
CA HIS A 52 9.95 -8.94 4.07
C HIS A 52 8.59 -8.34 4.46
N VAL A 53 8.64 -7.33 5.32
CA VAL A 53 7.49 -6.54 5.69
C VAL A 53 7.04 -5.84 4.41
N PRO A 54 5.85 -6.10 3.85
CA PRO A 54 5.31 -5.19 2.85
C PRO A 54 5.25 -3.83 3.54
N ALA A 55 5.96 -2.83 3.01
CA ALA A 55 5.67 -1.45 3.36
C ALA A 55 4.23 -1.19 2.92
N GLU A 56 3.30 -1.41 3.85
CA GLU A 56 1.95 -0.87 3.78
C GLU A 56 2.14 0.62 3.44
N PRO A 57 1.53 1.16 2.37
CA PRO A 57 1.62 2.60 2.14
C PRO A 57 1.12 3.26 3.41
N GLU A 58 1.94 4.12 4.02
CA GLU A 58 1.53 4.90 5.19
C GLU A 58 0.12 5.44 4.93
N PRO A 59 -0.84 5.22 5.83
CA PRO A 59 -2.18 5.77 5.64
C PRO A 59 -2.01 7.28 5.44
N GLU A 60 -2.56 7.81 4.34
CA GLU A 60 -2.58 9.26 4.09
C GLU A 60 -3.04 9.95 5.38
N PRO A 61 -2.33 11.01 5.83
CA PRO A 61 -2.71 11.71 7.04
C PRO A 61 -4.17 12.12 6.94
N GLU A 62 -4.98 11.75 7.93
CA GLU A 62 -6.40 12.14 7.98
C GLU A 62 -6.53 13.65 7.74
N PRO A 63 -7.52 14.07 6.93
CA PRO A 63 -7.73 15.49 6.68
C PRO A 63 -7.93 16.21 8.01
N GLU A 64 -7.18 17.31 8.22
CA GLU A 64 -7.32 18.12 9.43
C GLU A 64 -8.79 18.49 9.66
N PRO A 65 -9.27 18.46 10.92
CA PRO A 65 -10.64 18.81 11.23
C PRO A 65 -10.94 20.24 10.75
N GLU A 66 -12.05 20.42 10.04
CA GLU A 66 -12.51 21.74 9.61
C GLU A 66 -12.64 22.66 10.84
N PRO A 67 -12.18 23.92 10.74
CA PRO A 67 -12.29 24.88 11.84
C PRO A 67 -13.76 25.12 12.19
N GLU A 68 -14.10 25.05 13.48
CA GLU A 68 -15.44 25.36 13.96
C GLU A 68 -15.89 26.75 13.50
N PRO A 69 -17.17 26.90 13.10
CA PRO A 69 -17.71 28.19 12.68
C PRO A 69 -17.64 29.21 13.83
N GLU A 70 -17.09 30.38 13.54
CA GLU A 70 -16.98 31.50 14.48
C GLU A 70 -18.39 31.94 14.94
N PRO A 71 -18.60 32.22 16.24
CA PRO A 71 -19.92 32.59 16.75
C PRO A 71 -20.43 33.91 16.15
N GLU A 72 -21.68 33.93 15.69
CA GLU A 72 -22.33 35.14 15.16
C GLU A 72 -22.28 36.30 16.18
N PRO A 73 -21.95 37.53 15.74
CA PRO A 73 -21.95 38.68 16.64
C PRO A 73 -23.37 39.01 17.12
N PRO A 74 -23.55 39.41 18.40
CA PRO A 74 -24.85 39.76 18.93
C PRO A 74 -25.42 40.97 18.17
N LYS A 75 -26.63 40.80 17.62
CA LYS A 75 -27.41 41.85 16.97
C LYS A 75 -27.77 42.93 17.99
N THR A 76 -26.86 43.88 18.20
CA THR A 76 -27.15 45.11 18.94
C THR A 76 -27.92 46.07 18.02
N LYS A 77 -29.23 45.83 17.84
CA LYS A 77 -30.12 46.90 17.36
C LYS A 77 -30.41 47.86 18.50
N ARG A 78 -29.45 48.78 18.72
CA ARG A 78 -29.74 50.13 19.22
C ARG A 78 -30.58 50.85 18.15
N GLY A 79 -31.87 50.99 18.40
CA GLY A 79 -32.77 51.93 17.73
C GLY A 79 -33.81 52.37 18.76
N LYS A 80 -33.60 53.49 19.46
CA LYS A 80 -33.94 54.87 19.04
C LYS A 80 -35.45 55.08 18.92
N THR A 81 -35.99 55.66 19.99
CA THR A 81 -37.00 56.75 20.01
C THR A 81 -38.31 56.54 19.26
N LYS A 82 -39.41 56.46 20.03
CA LYS A 82 -40.67 57.11 19.68
C LYS A 82 -41.20 57.83 20.92
#